data_AF-A0A6P4AKF5-F1
#
_entry.id   AF-A0A6P4AKF5-F1
#
_cell.length_a   1.000
_cell.length_b   1.000
_cell.length_c   1.000
_cell.angle_alpha   90.00
_cell.angle_beta   90.00
_cell.angle_gamma   90.00
#
_symmetry.space_group_name_H-M   'P 1'
#
loop_
_entity.id
_entity.type
_entity.pdbx_description
1 polymer ?
#
loop_
_entity_poly.entity_id
_entity_poly.type
_entity_poly.pdbx_seq_one_letter_code
_entity_poly.pdbx_strand_id
1 'polypeptide(L)'
;MASRRLLASFLRSSARRSTAKSPIGNSNPRLSSPSPVRRSSPGGYILTRVADYATSAAAAASPATSAPPKKDAGKGGKITDEFTGAGSIGHVCQVIGAVVDVKFDEGLPPILTALEVQDHPIRLVLEVAQHLGEGMVRTIAMDGTEGLVRGRRVLNTGSPISGVLDGKYDDLPEQSFYMVGGIDEVVAKAEKIAKENV
;
A
#
# COMPACT_ATOMS: atom_id res chain seq x y z
N MET A 1 31.23 55.27 5.21
CA MET A 1 30.63 54.18 4.40
C MET A 1 31.54 52.96 4.51
N ALA A 2 31.44 52.22 5.62
CA ALA A 2 32.35 51.13 5.95
C ALA A 2 31.86 49.81 5.33
N SER A 3 32.69 49.21 4.50
CA SER A 3 32.45 47.96 3.79
C SER A 3 33.53 46.95 4.16
N ARG A 4 33.12 45.68 4.24
CA ARG A 4 33.87 44.39 4.23
C ARG A 4 33.55 43.52 5.44
N ARG A 5 32.55 42.65 5.25
CA ARG A 5 32.25 41.50 6.11
C ARG A 5 33.15 40.33 5.73
N LEU A 6 33.67 39.70 6.77
CA LEU A 6 34.62 38.58 6.78
C LEU A 6 34.05 37.29 6.17
N LEU A 7 34.90 36.59 5.42
CA LEU A 7 34.72 35.22 4.96
C LEU A 7 35.88 34.37 5.50
N ALA A 8 35.52 33.14 5.87
CA ALA A 8 36.33 31.92 5.84
C ALA A 8 37.09 31.43 7.10
N SER A 9 36.78 30.16 7.38
CA SER A 9 37.68 29.03 7.71
C SER A 9 38.34 28.98 9.10
N PHE A 10 37.69 28.24 10.01
CA PHE A 10 38.33 27.50 11.08
C PHE A 10 38.11 26.00 10.86
N LEU A 11 39.00 25.35 10.10
CA LEU A 11 39.16 23.90 10.16
C LEU A 11 40.41 23.61 11.00
N ARG A 12 40.20 23.18 12.25
CA ARG A 12 41.27 22.77 13.16
C ARG A 12 40.79 21.67 14.10
N SER A 13 41.19 20.44 13.82
CA SER A 13 41.29 19.28 14.74
C SER A 13 41.77 18.10 13.88
N SER A 14 42.97 17.54 13.95
CA SER A 14 43.83 17.08 15.05
C SER A 14 43.23 15.96 15.91
N ALA A 15 43.25 14.73 15.40
CA ALA A 15 43.46 13.56 16.24
C ALA A 15 44.11 12.42 15.44
N ARG A 16 45.37 12.15 15.78
CA ARG A 16 46.11 10.92 15.50
C ARG A 16 45.59 9.78 16.41
N ARG A 17 46.07 8.55 16.11
CA ARG A 17 46.18 7.36 17.01
C ARG A 17 44.99 6.40 16.86
N SER A 18 45.12 5.08 16.74
CA SER A 18 46.25 4.13 16.69
C SER A 18 45.74 2.77 16.23
N THR A 19 46.63 2.01 15.61
CA THR A 19 46.64 0.54 15.60
C THR A 19 46.59 -0.03 17.02
N ALA A 20 45.63 -0.90 17.33
CA ALA A 20 45.72 -1.79 18.49
C ALA A 20 45.05 -3.14 18.19
N LYS A 21 45.88 -4.17 18.28
CA LYS A 21 45.57 -5.59 18.23
C LYS A 21 45.40 -6.03 19.69
N SER A 22 44.38 -6.80 20.03
CA SER A 22 44.35 -7.51 21.31
C SER A 22 43.62 -8.86 21.23
N PRO A 23 43.98 -9.81 22.11
CA PRO A 23 43.83 -11.25 21.92
C PRO A 23 42.87 -11.88 22.97
N ILE A 24 42.69 -13.21 22.91
CA ILE A 24 42.16 -14.10 23.99
C ILE A 24 40.72 -13.77 24.41
N GLY A 25 39.71 -14.57 24.09
CA GLY A 25 39.50 -15.93 24.58
C GLY A 25 38.18 -15.94 25.36
N ASN A 26 37.13 -16.55 24.82
CA ASN A 26 35.91 -16.81 25.58
C ASN A 26 35.41 -18.21 25.25
N SER A 27 35.37 -19.04 26.29
CA SER A 27 34.85 -20.40 26.32
C SER A 27 33.33 -20.39 26.10
N ASN A 28 32.88 -20.87 24.93
CA ASN A 28 31.48 -21.21 24.73
C ASN A 28 31.23 -22.64 25.25
N PRO A 29 30.31 -22.84 26.22
CA PRO A 29 29.85 -24.19 26.55
C PRO A 29 29.05 -24.74 25.36
N ARG A 30 29.40 -25.96 24.94
CA ARG A 30 28.69 -26.71 23.89
C ARG A 30 27.23 -26.87 24.28
N LEU A 31 26.32 -26.25 23.53
CA LEU A 31 24.89 -26.57 23.58
C LEU A 31 24.71 -28.01 23.08
N SER A 32 24.23 -28.86 23.98
CA SER A 32 23.80 -30.23 23.73
C SER A 32 22.65 -30.25 22.71
N SER A 33 22.86 -30.96 21.61
CA SER A 33 21.86 -31.26 20.58
C SER A 33 20.66 -32.01 21.18
N PRO A 34 19.41 -31.56 20.97
CA PRO A 34 18.25 -32.37 21.31
C PRO A 34 18.06 -33.50 20.29
N SER A 35 17.85 -34.71 20.82
CA SER A 35 17.58 -35.97 20.11
C SER A 35 16.40 -35.86 19.13
N PRO A 36 16.35 -36.67 18.06
CA PRO A 36 15.30 -36.59 17.05
C PRO A 36 13.94 -37.02 17.61
N VAL A 37 12.96 -36.13 17.48
CA VAL A 37 11.56 -36.38 17.80
C VAL A 37 11.03 -37.49 16.88
N ARG A 38 10.44 -38.53 17.47
CA ARG A 38 9.78 -39.65 16.80
C ARG A 38 8.81 -39.13 15.73
N ARG A 39 9.05 -39.49 14.47
CA ARG A 39 8.07 -39.31 13.37
C ARG A 39 6.80 -40.09 13.71
N SER A 40 5.66 -39.40 13.78
CA SER A 40 4.34 -40.04 13.72
C SER A 40 4.20 -40.72 12.35
N SER A 41 3.72 -41.96 12.34
CA SER A 41 3.49 -42.75 11.14
C SER A 41 2.32 -42.18 10.32
N PRO A 42 2.27 -42.41 8.99
CA PRO A 42 1.32 -41.74 8.09
C PRO A 42 -0.09 -42.36 8.10
N GLY A 43 -0.38 -43.32 8.98
CA GLY A 43 -1.62 -44.12 8.97
C GLY A 43 -2.71 -43.68 9.95
N GLY A 44 -2.51 -42.60 10.71
CA GLY A 44 -3.38 -42.23 11.85
C GLY A 44 -4.29 -41.02 11.65
N TYR A 45 -4.33 -40.40 10.47
CA TYR A 45 -4.93 -39.07 10.28
C TYR A 45 -6.42 -39.05 9.87
N ILE A 46 -7.12 -40.18 9.89
CA ILE A 46 -8.52 -40.25 9.42
C ILE A 46 -9.54 -40.58 10.55
N LEU A 47 -9.10 -41.01 11.74
CA LEU A 47 -10.03 -41.50 12.77
C LEU A 47 -10.40 -40.50 13.89
N THR A 48 -9.81 -39.31 13.95
CA THR A 48 -10.08 -38.31 15.00
C THR A 48 -11.11 -37.24 14.64
N ARG A 49 -11.68 -37.25 13.43
CA ARG A 49 -12.60 -36.19 12.94
C ARG A 49 -14.10 -36.51 13.05
N VAL A 50 -14.49 -37.71 13.47
CA VAL A 50 -15.91 -38.13 13.49
C VAL A 50 -16.55 -38.02 14.89
N ALA A 51 -15.76 -37.87 15.96
CA ALA A 51 -16.30 -37.85 17.33
C ALA A 51 -16.93 -36.50 17.75
N ASP A 52 -16.56 -35.37 17.13
CA ASP A 52 -17.00 -34.04 17.59
C ASP A 52 -18.25 -33.50 16.89
N TYR A 53 -18.82 -34.20 15.91
CA TYR A 53 -19.96 -33.70 15.10
C TYR A 53 -21.35 -34.18 15.56
N ALA A 54 -21.44 -35.00 16.61
CA ALA A 54 -22.68 -35.70 16.98
C ALA A 54 -23.43 -35.14 18.21
N THR A 55 -23.11 -33.93 18.69
CA THR A 55 -23.77 -33.36 19.90
C THR A 55 -24.25 -31.93 19.74
N SER A 56 -24.64 -31.50 18.54
CA SER A 56 -25.24 -30.17 18.32
C SER A 56 -26.42 -30.19 17.35
N ALA A 57 -27.35 -31.14 17.56
CA ALA A 57 -28.61 -31.18 16.83
C ALA A 57 -29.75 -31.70 17.72
N ALA A 58 -30.17 -30.91 18.71
CA ALA A 58 -31.51 -31.00 19.31
C ALA A 58 -31.75 -29.82 20.28
N ALA A 59 -32.35 -28.73 19.79
CA ALA A 59 -33.34 -27.91 20.51
C ALA A 59 -33.72 -26.69 19.66
N ALA A 60 -34.93 -26.71 19.12
CA ALA A 60 -35.61 -25.55 18.57
C ALA A 60 -36.34 -24.79 19.69
N ALA A 61 -36.21 -23.46 19.74
CA ALA A 61 -37.27 -22.46 19.97
C ALA A 61 -36.70 -21.11 20.48
N SER A 62 -36.93 -20.03 19.73
CA SER A 62 -36.96 -18.63 20.21
C SER A 62 -38.33 -18.36 20.90
N PRO A 63 -38.63 -17.22 21.59
CA PRO A 63 -37.87 -15.95 21.70
C PRO A 63 -37.82 -15.30 23.11
N ALA A 64 -36.88 -14.39 23.36
CA ALA A 64 -37.08 -13.29 24.32
C ALA A 64 -36.06 -12.14 24.11
N THR A 65 -36.59 -10.96 23.86
CA THR A 65 -35.92 -9.67 23.82
C THR A 65 -35.37 -9.29 25.20
N SER A 66 -34.07 -8.99 25.30
CA SER A 66 -33.55 -8.00 26.25
C SER A 66 -32.26 -7.38 25.71
N ALA A 67 -32.17 -6.06 25.86
CA ALA A 67 -31.21 -5.17 25.21
C ALA A 67 -29.73 -5.48 25.51
N PRO A 68 -28.80 -5.23 24.59
CA PRO A 68 -27.38 -5.35 24.89
C PRO A 68 -26.87 -4.13 25.69
N PRO A 69 -25.96 -4.35 26.66
CA PRO A 69 -25.28 -3.28 27.39
C PRO A 69 -24.27 -2.58 26.48
N LYS A 70 -24.15 -1.25 26.64
CA LYS A 70 -23.09 -0.44 26.03
C LYS A 70 -21.73 -1.03 26.43
N LYS A 71 -20.94 -1.44 25.43
CA LYS A 71 -19.53 -1.81 25.58
C LYS A 71 -18.70 -0.89 24.70
N ASP A 72 -17.70 -0.29 25.33
CA ASP A 72 -16.78 0.69 24.78
C ASP A 72 -16.06 0.17 23.52
N ALA A 73 -16.02 1.03 22.50
CA ALA A 73 -15.40 0.77 21.21
C ALA A 73 -13.87 0.88 21.31
N GLY A 74 -13.23 -0.16 21.85
CA GLY A 74 -11.86 -0.49 21.46
C GLY A 74 -11.91 -1.23 20.12
N LYS A 75 -11.69 -0.53 19.00
CA LYS A 75 -11.71 -1.12 17.65
C LYS A 75 -10.45 -1.97 17.45
N GLY A 76 -10.50 -3.22 17.92
CA GLY A 76 -9.57 -4.27 17.53
C GLY A 76 -9.86 -4.65 16.07
N GLY A 77 -8.87 -4.49 15.21
CA GLY A 77 -8.98 -4.75 13.77
C GLY A 77 -9.39 -6.20 13.49
N LYS A 78 -10.60 -6.38 12.94
CA LYS A 78 -10.95 -7.61 12.24
C LYS A 78 -10.30 -7.53 10.86
N ILE A 79 -9.54 -8.57 10.51
CA ILE A 79 -9.10 -8.80 9.14
C ILE A 79 -10.31 -9.39 8.40
N THR A 80 -11.23 -8.52 8.00
CA THR A 80 -12.25 -8.81 6.99
C THR A 80 -11.67 -8.45 5.63
N ASP A 81 -12.05 -9.21 4.60
CA ASP A 81 -11.61 -9.08 3.21
C ASP A 81 -12.19 -7.79 2.58
N GLU A 82 -11.99 -6.65 3.24
CA GLU A 82 -12.58 -5.33 2.92
C GLU A 82 -11.79 -4.65 1.79
N PHE A 83 -11.63 -5.40 0.71
CA PHE A 83 -12.05 -5.07 -0.65
C PHE A 83 -12.21 -3.62 -1.12
N THR A 84 -12.87 -2.72 -0.39
CA THR A 84 -13.53 -1.60 -1.08
C THR A 84 -14.01 -0.49 -0.16
N GLY A 85 -13.32 0.65 -0.26
CA GLY A 85 -13.95 1.96 -0.11
C GLY A 85 -13.54 2.80 -1.32
N ALA A 86 -14.36 2.86 -2.37
CA ALA A 86 -14.22 3.94 -3.35
C ALA A 86 -14.32 5.26 -2.58
N GLY A 87 -13.37 6.16 -2.77
CA GLY A 87 -13.22 7.38 -1.97
C GLY A 87 -12.46 7.21 -0.65
N SER A 88 -11.91 6.02 -0.34
CA SER A 88 -10.99 5.89 0.80
C SER A 88 -9.76 6.77 0.59
N ILE A 89 -9.29 7.38 1.67
CA ILE A 89 -8.13 8.27 1.64
C ILE A 89 -6.95 7.50 2.23
N GLY A 90 -5.88 7.40 1.45
CA GLY A 90 -4.59 6.91 1.88
C GLY A 90 -3.58 8.05 2.03
N HIS A 91 -2.42 7.70 2.58
CA HIS A 91 -1.29 8.61 2.77
C HIS A 91 -0.02 8.01 2.17
N VAL A 92 0.76 8.84 1.46
CA VAL A 92 2.05 8.43 0.90
C VAL A 92 3.03 8.13 2.04
N CYS A 93 3.58 6.91 2.07
CA CYS A 93 4.62 6.52 3.02
C CYS A 93 6.03 6.66 2.43
N GLN A 94 6.19 6.30 1.16
CA GLN A 94 7.50 6.30 0.51
C GLN A 94 7.36 6.61 -0.98
N VAL A 95 8.37 7.28 -1.54
CA VAL A 95 8.50 7.59 -2.96
C VAL A 95 9.90 7.17 -3.39
N ILE A 96 9.98 6.20 -4.31
CA ILE A 96 11.22 5.70 -4.89
C ILE A 96 11.07 5.74 -6.42
N GLY A 97 11.47 6.85 -7.03
CA GLY A 97 11.27 7.07 -8.47
C GLY A 97 9.78 6.94 -8.82
N ALA A 98 9.46 6.06 -9.77
CA ALA A 98 8.08 5.78 -10.17
C ALA A 98 7.28 4.92 -9.18
N VAL A 99 7.94 4.29 -8.19
CA VAL A 99 7.29 3.41 -7.22
C VAL A 99 6.92 4.19 -5.98
N VAL A 100 5.65 4.20 -5.63
CA VAL A 100 5.10 4.93 -4.48
C VAL A 100 4.38 3.96 -3.56
N ASP A 101 4.75 3.95 -2.28
CA ASP A 101 4.07 3.14 -1.28
C ASP A 101 3.04 4.02 -0.55
N VAL A 102 1.78 3.57 -0.53
CA VAL A 102 0.64 4.29 0.05
C VAL A 102 0.02 3.44 1.15
N LYS A 103 -0.27 4.05 2.29
CA LYS A 103 -0.93 3.38 3.42
C LYS A 103 -2.38 3.84 3.54
N PHE A 104 -3.26 2.87 3.78
CA PHE A 104 -4.67 3.03 4.06
C PHE A 104 -4.96 2.52 5.47
N ASP A 105 -5.82 3.23 6.19
CA ASP A 105 -6.17 2.88 7.57
C ASP A 105 -7.23 1.77 7.63
N GLU A 106 -8.23 1.83 6.75
CA GLU A 106 -9.31 0.84 6.64
C GLU A 106 -9.59 0.55 5.16
N GLY A 107 -9.68 -0.74 4.82
CA GLY A 107 -9.97 -1.22 3.47
C GLY A 107 -8.83 -0.99 2.47
N LEU A 108 -8.30 -2.07 1.89
CA LEU A 108 -7.22 -1.99 0.91
C LEU A 108 -7.78 -1.96 -0.52
N PRO A 109 -7.42 -0.96 -1.35
CA PRO A 109 -7.83 -0.94 -2.74
C PRO A 109 -7.31 -2.18 -3.48
N PRO A 110 -8.11 -2.80 -4.38
CA PRO A 110 -7.67 -3.95 -5.15
C PRO A 110 -6.49 -3.65 -6.06
N ILE A 111 -5.76 -4.71 -6.43
CA ILE A 111 -4.71 -4.61 -7.46
C ILE A 111 -5.36 -4.09 -8.75
N LEU A 112 -4.59 -3.27 -9.49
CA LEU A 112 -5.00 -2.49 -10.67
C LEU A 112 -5.91 -1.29 -10.39
N THR A 113 -6.28 -1.03 -9.14
CA THR A 113 -7.11 0.15 -8.83
C THR A 113 -6.29 1.43 -9.00
N ALA A 114 -6.91 2.45 -9.59
CA ALA A 114 -6.30 3.77 -9.73
C ALA A 114 -6.46 4.58 -8.44
N LEU A 115 -5.43 5.33 -8.10
CA LEU A 115 -5.40 6.25 -6.98
C LEU A 115 -5.00 7.65 -7.49
N GLU A 116 -5.65 8.69 -7.01
CA GLU A 116 -5.36 10.07 -7.39
C GLU A 116 -4.70 10.82 -6.25
N VAL A 117 -3.55 11.45 -6.52
CA VAL A 117 -2.89 12.29 -5.53
C VAL A 117 -3.60 13.64 -5.44
N GLN A 118 -4.03 14.01 -4.23
CA GLN A 118 -4.65 15.32 -4.00
C GLN A 118 -3.58 16.43 -3.92
N ASP A 119 -3.96 17.64 -4.32
CA ASP A 119 -3.13 18.86 -4.18
C ASP A 119 -1.76 18.77 -4.89
N HIS A 120 -1.72 18.10 -6.04
CA HIS A 120 -0.54 18.00 -6.92
C HIS A 120 -0.71 18.94 -8.13
N PRO A 121 0.36 19.61 -8.62
CA PRO A 121 0.25 20.57 -9.73
C PRO A 121 -0.26 19.94 -11.04
N ILE A 122 0.08 18.68 -11.26
CA ILE A 122 -0.39 17.86 -12.38
C ILE A 122 -1.27 16.76 -11.80
N ARG A 123 -2.31 16.34 -12.53
CA ARG A 123 -3.12 15.17 -12.13
C ARG A 123 -2.25 13.92 -12.14
N LEU A 124 -1.76 13.54 -10.95
CA LEU A 124 -0.90 12.39 -10.77
C LEU A 124 -1.74 11.17 -10.37
N VAL A 125 -1.77 10.17 -11.25
CA VAL A 125 -2.45 8.90 -11.05
C VAL A 125 -1.43 7.83 -10.68
N LEU A 126 -1.74 7.05 -9.65
CA LEU A 126 -0.98 5.90 -9.19
C LEU A 126 -1.82 4.64 -9.40
N GLU A 127 -1.25 3.58 -9.95
CA GLU A 127 -1.92 2.29 -10.07
C GLU A 127 -1.43 1.33 -8.98
N VAL A 128 -2.33 0.65 -8.29
CA VAL A 128 -1.97 -0.38 -7.32
C VAL A 128 -1.38 -1.60 -8.02
N ALA A 129 -0.12 -1.90 -7.78
CA ALA A 129 0.56 -3.05 -8.38
C ALA A 129 0.57 -4.28 -7.46
N GLN A 130 0.74 -4.07 -6.15
CA GLN A 130 0.76 -5.16 -5.17
C GLN A 130 0.42 -4.67 -3.76
N HIS A 131 -0.03 -5.60 -2.92
CA HIS A 131 -0.22 -5.36 -1.49
C HIS A 131 1.05 -5.75 -0.73
N LEU A 132 1.55 -4.84 0.12
CA LEU A 132 2.76 -5.07 0.93
C LEU A 132 2.44 -5.64 2.32
N GLY A 133 1.21 -5.48 2.80
CA GLY A 133 0.79 -5.81 4.16
C GLY A 133 0.69 -4.56 5.05
N GLU A 134 0.21 -4.71 6.29
CA GLU A 134 0.07 -3.61 7.27
C GLU A 134 -0.77 -2.41 6.79
N GLY A 135 -1.76 -2.65 5.92
CA GLY A 135 -2.56 -1.58 5.32
C GLY A 135 -1.80 -0.80 4.23
N MET A 136 -0.68 -1.33 3.71
CA MET A 136 0.12 -0.68 2.68
C MET A 136 0.00 -1.36 1.32
N VAL A 137 -0.08 -0.53 0.28
CA VAL A 137 -0.01 -0.94 -1.12
C VAL A 137 1.20 -0.30 -1.79
N ARG A 138 1.82 -1.04 -2.70
CA ARG A 138 2.80 -0.49 -3.63
C ARG A 138 2.09 -0.11 -4.92
N THR A 139 2.34 1.11 -5.35
CA THR A 139 1.74 1.70 -6.54
C THR A 139 2.81 2.14 -7.53
N ILE A 140 2.44 2.19 -8.80
CA ILE A 140 3.26 2.69 -9.91
C ILE A 140 2.65 4.00 -10.39
N ALA A 141 3.44 5.06 -10.44
CA ALA A 141 3.01 6.34 -10.97
C ALA A 141 2.94 6.30 -12.50
N MET A 142 1.84 6.83 -13.05
CA MET A 142 1.66 6.95 -14.50
C MET A 142 2.39 8.16 -15.09
N ASP A 143 2.81 9.09 -14.22
CA ASP A 143 3.55 10.29 -14.57
C ASP A 143 4.68 10.52 -13.55
N GLY A 144 5.48 11.56 -13.74
CA GLY A 144 6.55 11.97 -12.85
C GLY A 144 6.07 12.20 -11.40
N THR A 145 6.89 11.77 -10.43
CA THR A 145 6.60 11.88 -8.98
C THR A 145 7.32 13.07 -8.33
N GLU A 146 7.75 14.05 -9.12
CA GLU A 146 8.45 15.24 -8.68
C GLU A 146 7.56 16.07 -7.75
N GLY A 147 8.06 16.34 -6.54
CA GLY A 147 7.29 17.10 -5.53
C GLY A 147 6.27 16.26 -4.75
N LEU A 148 6.16 14.95 -5.03
CA LEU A 148 5.39 14.05 -4.19
C LEU A 148 6.11 13.83 -2.85
N VAL A 149 5.42 14.18 -1.76
CA VAL A 149 5.97 14.10 -0.41
C VAL A 149 5.18 13.10 0.45
N ARG A 150 5.86 12.56 1.45
CA ARG A 150 5.24 11.66 2.43
C ARG A 150 4.12 12.39 3.19
N GLY A 151 3.10 11.64 3.60
CA GLY A 151 1.90 12.15 4.24
C GLY A 151 0.88 12.77 3.29
N ARG A 152 1.24 13.00 2.01
CA ARG A 152 0.32 13.52 1.01
C ARG A 152 -0.89 12.59 0.88
N ARG A 153 -2.07 13.19 0.77
CA ARG A 153 -3.34 12.49 0.66
C ARG A 153 -3.52 11.91 -0.73
N VAL A 154 -3.99 10.68 -0.78
CA VAL A 154 -4.25 9.92 -2.00
C VAL A 154 -5.67 9.41 -1.95
N LEU A 155 -6.46 9.71 -2.97
CA LEU A 155 -7.84 9.27 -3.10
C LEU A 155 -7.89 7.94 -3.85
N ASN A 156 -8.60 6.95 -3.31
CA ASN A 156 -8.94 5.74 -4.04
C ASN A 156 -10.11 6.01 -4.99
N THR A 157 -9.94 5.82 -6.30
CA THR A 157 -11.03 6.00 -7.27
C THR A 157 -12.03 4.84 -7.23
N GLY A 158 -11.62 3.68 -6.73
CA GLY A 158 -12.42 2.45 -6.68
C GLY A 158 -12.53 1.73 -8.03
N SER A 159 -11.87 2.21 -9.08
CA SER A 159 -11.87 1.58 -10.40
C SER A 159 -10.47 1.49 -11.01
N PRO A 160 -10.19 0.46 -11.82
CA PRO A 160 -8.96 0.40 -12.61
C PRO A 160 -8.87 1.46 -13.70
N ILE A 161 -7.67 1.62 -14.26
CA ILE A 161 -7.43 2.41 -15.49
C ILE A 161 -7.91 1.59 -16.71
N SER A 162 -9.22 1.38 -16.86
CA SER A 162 -9.75 0.45 -17.89
C SER A 162 -10.31 1.14 -19.15
N GLY A 163 -10.56 2.45 -19.10
CA GLY A 163 -11.34 3.13 -20.14
C GLY A 163 -10.82 2.96 -21.58
N VAL A 164 -9.50 2.93 -21.76
CA VAL A 164 -8.86 2.73 -23.07
C VAL A 164 -8.86 1.26 -23.50
N LEU A 165 -8.67 0.33 -22.55
CA LEU A 165 -8.66 -1.11 -22.83
C LEU A 165 -10.04 -1.66 -23.18
N ASP A 166 -11.08 -1.02 -22.65
CA ASP A 166 -12.48 -1.38 -22.90
C ASP A 166 -12.99 -0.96 -24.29
N GLY A 167 -12.18 -0.25 -25.10
CA GLY A 167 -12.58 0.27 -26.42
C GLY A 167 -13.60 1.43 -26.36
N LYS A 168 -13.83 2.02 -25.18
CA LYS A 168 -14.84 3.09 -24.98
C LYS A 168 -14.53 4.39 -25.74
N TYR A 169 -13.29 4.57 -26.18
CA TYR A 169 -12.81 5.81 -26.79
C TYR A 169 -12.30 5.60 -28.23
N ASP A 170 -12.57 4.44 -28.83
CA ASP A 170 -12.12 4.09 -30.18
C ASP A 170 -12.81 4.94 -31.26
N ASP A 171 -13.98 5.51 -30.95
CA ASP A 171 -14.71 6.42 -31.83
C ASP A 171 -14.06 7.83 -31.91
N LEU A 172 -13.13 8.16 -31.01
CA LEU A 172 -12.49 9.47 -30.98
C LEU A 172 -11.35 9.55 -32.01
N PRO A 173 -11.17 10.70 -32.69
CA PRO A 173 -10.12 10.82 -33.69
C PRO A 173 -8.74 10.73 -33.05
N GLU A 174 -7.79 10.06 -33.72
CA GLU A 174 -6.41 9.82 -33.23
C GLU A 174 -5.67 11.11 -32.81
N GLN A 175 -5.94 12.22 -33.49
CA GLN A 175 -5.38 13.54 -33.18
C GLN A 175 -5.72 14.03 -31.75
N SER A 176 -6.83 13.55 -31.19
CA SER A 176 -7.29 13.88 -29.84
C SER A 176 -6.40 13.28 -28.76
N PHE A 177 -5.73 12.16 -29.05
CA PHE A 177 -4.84 11.48 -28.11
C PHE A 177 -3.42 12.06 -28.11
N TYR A 178 -3.09 12.89 -29.10
CA TYR A 178 -1.74 13.42 -29.22
C TYR A 178 -1.42 14.42 -28.10
N MET A 179 -0.39 14.09 -27.30
CA MET A 179 0.19 14.91 -26.23
C MET A 179 -0.83 15.31 -25.15
N VAL A 180 -1.66 14.36 -24.73
CA VAL A 180 -2.70 14.55 -23.71
C VAL A 180 -2.43 13.62 -22.52
N GLY A 181 -2.55 14.15 -21.29
CA GLY A 181 -2.30 13.38 -20.07
C GLY A 181 -3.53 12.65 -19.52
N GLY A 182 -4.71 13.25 -19.66
CA GLY A 182 -5.96 12.72 -19.10
C GLY A 182 -7.03 12.41 -20.16
N ILE A 183 -7.86 11.41 -19.90
CA ILE A 183 -8.94 11.04 -20.83
C ILE A 183 -9.99 12.15 -20.99
N ASP A 184 -10.24 12.92 -19.94
CA ASP A 184 -11.17 14.06 -19.96
C ASP A 184 -10.71 15.12 -20.97
N GLU A 185 -9.40 15.33 -21.08
CA GLU A 185 -8.80 16.24 -22.05
C GLU A 185 -8.88 15.69 -23.48
N VAL A 186 -8.79 14.36 -23.65
CA VAL A 186 -8.96 13.70 -24.97
C VAL A 186 -10.37 13.94 -25.50
N VAL A 187 -11.38 13.70 -24.66
CA VAL A 187 -12.79 13.92 -25.02
C VAL A 187 -13.02 15.40 -25.39
N ALA A 188 -12.52 16.32 -24.57
CA ALA A 188 -12.64 17.75 -24.83
C ALA A 188 -11.95 18.19 -26.14
N LYS A 189 -10.82 17.58 -26.49
CA LYS A 189 -10.10 17.86 -27.74
C LYS A 189 -10.80 17.25 -28.95
N ALA A 190 -11.32 16.03 -28.82
CA ALA A 190 -12.10 15.37 -29.85
C ALA A 190 -13.33 16.20 -30.25
N GLU A 191 -14.04 16.76 -29.26
CA GLU A 191 -15.17 17.66 -29.51
C GLU A 191 -14.77 18.93 -30.27
N LYS A 192 -13.59 19.49 -30.00
CA LYS A 192 -13.09 20.68 -30.71
C LYS A 192 -12.76 20.36 -32.16
N ILE A 193 -12.08 19.25 -32.40
CA ILE A 193 -11.74 18.78 -33.76
C ILE A 193 -13.01 18.46 -34.54
N ALA A 194 -14.01 17.84 -33.90
CA ALA A 194 -15.31 17.58 -34.52
C ALA A 194 -16.03 18.89 -34.90
N LYS A 195 -15.89 19.96 -34.11
CA LYS A 195 -16.49 21.28 -34.40
C LYS A 195 -15.74 22.07 -35.48
N GLU A 196 -14.42 21.90 -35.62
CA GLU A 196 -13.62 22.54 -36.68
C GLU A 196 -13.77 21.87 -38.05
N ASN A 197 -14.17 20.60 -38.08
CA ASN A 197 -14.34 19.81 -39.31
C ASN A 197 -15.78 19.79 -39.86
N VAL A 198 -16.67 20.65 -39.33
CA VAL A 198 -18.06 20.84 -39.77
C VAL A 198 -18.21 22.26 -40.33
#